data_AF-A0A3B9BJ37-F1
#
_entry.id   AF-A0A3B9BJ37-F1
#
_cell.length_a   1.000
_cell.length_b   1.000
_cell.length_c   1.000
_cell.angle_alpha   90.00
_cell.angle_beta   90.00
_cell.angle_gamma   90.00
#
_symmetry.space_group_name_H-M   'P 1'
#
loop_
_entity.id
_entity.type
_entity.pdbx_description
1 polymer ?
#
loop_
_entity_poly.entity_id
_entity_poly.type
_entity_poly.pdbx_seq_one_letter_code
_entity_poly.pdbx_strand_id
1 'polypeptide(L)' 'LFNTEDGTPVHVTTEKLGDARLMLDGREIRAQHFRISGDLNIELWYSAEGTWLQSRFFIDDAEIIFQLQSLST' A
#
# COMPACT_ATOMS: atom_id res chain seq x y z
N LEU A 1 12.39 7.10 -6.73
CA LEU A 1 11.78 5.93 -7.39
C LEU A 1 11.89 6.13 -8.90
N PHE A 2 11.67 5.10 -9.72
CA PHE A 2 11.49 5.28 -11.16
C PHE A 2 10.13 4.72 -11.56
N ASN A 3 9.46 5.37 -12.51
CA ASN A 3 8.19 4.92 -13.05
C ASN A 3 8.47 3.64 -13.86
N THR A 4 7.68 2.60 -13.63
CA THR A 4 7.87 1.30 -14.29
C THR A 4 7.40 1.29 -15.75
N GLU A 5 6.60 2.27 -16.17
CA GLU A 5 6.09 2.38 -17.54
C GLU A 5 7.13 3.02 -18.48
N ASP A 6 7.72 4.15 -18.07
CA ASP A 6 8.57 4.98 -18.95
C ASP A 6 10.02 5.15 -18.45
N GLY A 7 10.34 4.67 -17.24
CA GLY A 7 11.67 4.76 -16.67
C GLY A 7 12.07 6.15 -16.17
N THR A 8 11.13 7.10 -16.07
CA THR A 8 11.42 8.44 -15.57
C THR A 8 11.52 8.48 -14.03
N PRO A 9 12.33 9.37 -13.44
CA PRO A 9 12.37 9.55 -11.99
C PRO A 9 11.03 9.98 -11.43
N VAL A 10 10.64 9.38 -10.31
CA VAL A 10 9.42 9.72 -9.55
C VAL A 10 9.84 10.33 -8.22
N HIS A 11 9.34 11.53 -7.95
CA HIS A 11 9.54 12.29 -6.73
C HIS A 11 8.40 12.01 -5.76
N VAL A 12 8.71 11.27 -4.71
CA VAL A 12 7.74 10.90 -3.68
C VAL A 12 8.32 11.10 -2.29
N THR A 13 7.41 11.37 -1.35
CA THR A 13 7.66 11.30 0.08
C THR A 13 6.92 10.10 0.65
N THR A 14 7.59 9.36 1.54
CA THR A 14 6.98 8.26 2.28
C THR A 14 6.83 8.66 3.74
N GLU A 15 5.61 8.51 4.27
CA GLU A 15 5.29 8.75 5.67
C GLU A 15 4.77 7.46 6.30
N LYS A 16 5.25 7.12 7.50
CA LYS A 16 4.67 6.04 8.31
C LYS A 16 3.53 6.61 9.15
N LEU A 17 2.31 6.19 8.86
CA LEU A 17 1.09 6.64 9.56
C LEU A 17 0.80 5.84 10.84
N GLY A 18 1.47 4.69 11.01
CA GLY A 18 1.43 3.90 12.24
C GLY A 18 0.56 2.66 12.14
N ASP A 19 0.10 2.17 13.30
CA ASP A 19 -0.64 0.91 13.39
C ASP A 19 -2.05 1.04 12.79
N ALA A 20 -2.46 0.00 12.06
CA ALA A 20 -3.77 -0.14 11.45
C ALA A 20 -4.27 -1.59 11.59
N ARG A 21 -5.55 -1.81 11.28
CA ARG A 21 -6.17 -3.13 11.22
C ARG A 21 -6.82 -3.31 9.85
N LEU A 22 -6.59 -4.47 9.25
CA LEU A 22 -7.16 -4.84 7.94
C LEU A 22 -7.98 -6.12 8.04
N MET A 23 -9.02 -6.23 7.21
CA MET A 23 -9.66 -7.49 6.90
C MET A 23 -8.94 -8.18 5.76
N LEU A 24 -8.36 -9.35 6.01
CA LEU A 24 -7.81 -10.25 4.99
C LEU A 24 -8.48 -11.61 5.14
N ASP A 25 -9.14 -12.11 4.10
CA ASP A 25 -9.82 -13.42 4.11
C ASP A 25 -10.74 -13.62 5.34
N GLY A 26 -11.50 -12.59 5.70
CA GLY A 26 -12.40 -12.59 6.87
C GLY A 26 -11.69 -12.56 8.23
N ARG A 27 -10.37 -12.35 8.29
CA ARG A 27 -9.57 -12.25 9.52
C ARG A 27 -9.01 -10.85 9.73
N GLU A 28 -9.00 -10.41 10.98
CA GLU A 28 -8.38 -9.14 11.36
C GLU A 28 -6.88 -9.30 11.51
N ILE A 29 -6.13 -8.57 10.69
CA ILE A 29 -4.68 -8.58 10.69
C ILE A 29 -4.18 -7.19 11.08
N ARG A 30 -3.21 -7.15 12.00
CA ARG A 30 -2.50 -5.91 12.35
C ARG A 30 -1.57 -5.54 11.21
N ALA A 31 -1.56 -4.25 10.86
CA ALA A 31 -0.73 -3.71 9.80
C ALA A 31 -0.05 -2.42 10.24
N GLN A 32 1.05 -2.10 9.57
CA GLN A 32 1.71 -0.80 9.56
C GLN A 32 1.28 -0.07 8.30
N HIS A 33 0.67 1.10 8.47
CA HIS A 33 0.16 1.94 7.40
C HIS A 33 1.20 2.98 6.99
N PHE A 34 1.38 3.14 5.69
CA PHE A 34 2.29 4.09 5.07
C PHE A 34 1.57 4.84 3.97
N ARG A 35 1.88 6.12 3.85
CA ARG A 35 1.46 6.96 2.73
C ARG A 35 2.65 7.28 1.86
N ILE A 36 2.50 7.07 0.55
CA ILE A 36 3.36 7.62 -0.48
C ILE A 36 2.60 8.77 -1.12
N SER A 37 3.24 9.94 -1.21
CA SER A 37 2.68 11.17 -1.78
C SER A 37 3.67 11.88 -2.70
N GLY A 38 3.18 12.69 -3.63
CA GLY A 38 3.97 13.40 -4.63
C GLY A 38 3.48 13.06 -6.03
N ASP A 39 4.41 12.64 -6.89
CA ASP A 39 4.10 12.19 -8.25
C ASP A 39 3.22 10.91 -8.26
N LEU A 40 3.24 10.15 -7.16
CA LEU A 40 2.34 9.02 -6.89
C LEU A 40 1.64 9.23 -5.55
N ASN A 41 0.37 8.84 -5.49
CA ASN A 41 -0.44 8.89 -4.28
C ASN A 41 -0.98 7.49 -3.98
N ILE A 42 -0.33 6.80 -3.05
CA ILE A 42 -0.61 5.40 -2.71
C ILE A 42 -0.59 5.23 -1.20
N GLU A 43 -1.63 4.61 -0.66
CA GLU A 43 -1.66 4.11 0.71
C GLU A 43 -1.22 2.63 0.69
N LEU A 44 -0.33 2.25 1.60
CA LEU A 44 0.26 0.91 1.69
C LEU A 44 0.15 0.36 3.11
N TRP A 45 -0.16 -0.93 3.21
CA TRP A 45 -0.19 -1.64 4.48
C TRP A 45 0.72 -2.85 4.44
N TYR A 46 1.54 -2.98 5.48
CA TYR A 46 2.48 -4.08 5.65
C TYR A 46 2.27 -4.77 6.99
N SER A 47 2.58 -6.06 7.08
CA SER A 47 2.67 -6.75 8.38
C SER A 47 3.86 -6.22 9.20
N ALA A 48 3.95 -6.62 10.46
CA ALA A 48 5.10 -6.25 11.31
C ALA A 48 6.43 -6.80 10.77
N GLU A 49 6.37 -7.91 10.04
CA GLU A 49 7.50 -8.60 9.40
C GLU A 49 7.85 -8.00 8.02
N GLY A 50 7.12 -6.99 7.56
CA GLY A 50 7.34 -6.34 6.27
C GLY A 50 6.70 -7.05 5.08
N THR A 51 5.74 -7.96 5.31
CA THR A 51 4.96 -8.56 4.21
C THR A 51 3.92 -7.56 3.72
N TRP A 52 3.83 -7.34 2.41
CA TRP A 52 2.79 -6.49 1.84
C TRP A 52 1.42 -7.12 2.03
N LEU A 53 0.45 -6.35 2.51
CA LEU A 53 -0.91 -6.80 2.82
C LEU A 53 -1.96 -6.14 1.91
N GLN A 54 -1.84 -4.85 1.66
CA GLN A 54 -2.79 -4.09 0.85
C GLN A 54 -2.14 -2.85 0.25
N SER A 55 -2.62 -2.43 -0.91
CA SER A 55 -2.42 -1.09 -1.45
C SER A 55 -3.77 -0.48 -1.85
N ARG A 56 -3.85 0.84 -1.75
CA ARG A 56 -5.03 1.62 -2.14
C ARG A 56 -4.58 2.90 -2.81
N PHE A 57 -5.15 3.23 -3.94
CA PHE A 57 -4.87 4.45 -4.67
C PHE A 57 -6.05 4.80 -5.58
N PHE A 58 -5.99 5.96 -6.21
CA PHE A 58 -7.02 6.44 -7.13
C PHE A 58 -6.45 6.54 -8.55
N ILE A 59 -7.26 6.16 -9.54
CA ILE A 59 -7.06 6.50 -10.96
C ILE A 59 -8.29 7.30 -11.37
N ASP A 60 -8.08 8.57 -11.73
CA ASP A 60 -9.16 9.54 -11.83
C ASP A 60 -10.02 9.52 -10.54
N ASP A 61 -11.33 9.29 -10.67
CA ASP A 61 -12.25 9.17 -9.52
C ASP A 61 -12.44 7.72 -9.04
N ALA A 62 -11.78 6.74 -9.66
CA ALA A 62 -11.92 5.33 -9.32
C ALA A 62 -10.94 4.92 -8.23
N GLU A 63 -11.47 4.37 -7.13
CA GLU A 63 -10.68 3.77 -6.07
C GLU A 63 -10.26 2.34 -6.44
N ILE A 64 -8.96 2.09 -6.43
CA ILE A 64 -8.36 0.78 -6.68
C ILE A 64 -7.77 0.25 -5.39
N ILE A 65 -8.14 -0.99 -5.03
CA ILE A 65 -7.60 -1.69 -3.86
C ILE A 65 -7.05 -3.04 -4.32
N PHE A 66 -5.76 -3.25 -4.10
CA PHE A 66 -5.16 -4.58 -4.18
C PHE A 66 -4.93 -5.10 -2.78
N GLN A 67 -5.32 -6.35 -2.55
CA GLN A 67 -5.25 -6.98 -1.23
C GLN A 67 -4.69 -8.39 -1.36
N LEU A 68 -3.76 -8.74 -0.46
CA LEU A 68 -3.24 -10.10 -0.35
C LEU A 68 -4.38 -11.03 0.06
N GLN A 69 -4.69 -12.01 -0.80
CA GLN A 69 -5.82 -12.92 -0.60
C GLN A 69 -5.59 -13.89 0.57
N SER A 70 -4.36 -14.39 0.74
CA SER A 70 -4.03 -15.31 1.82
C SER A 70 -2.56 -15.21 2.18
N LEU A 71 -2.25 -15.31 3.47
CA LEU A 71 -0.89 -15.52 3.94
C LEU A 71 -0.54 -17.00 3.72
N SER A 72 0.49 -17.28 2.92
CA SER A 72 1.03 -18.64 2.81
C SER A 72 1.46 -19.11 4.20
N THR A 73 0.93 -20.25 4.63
CA THR A 73 1.21 -20.87 5.95
C THR A 73 2.45 -21.74 5.88
#